data_AF-A0A933NH90-F1
#
_entry.id   AF-A0A933NH90-F1
#
_cell.length_a   1.000
_cell.length_b   1.000
_cell.length_c   1.000
_cell.angle_alpha   90.00
_cell.angle_beta   90.00
_cell.angle_gamma   90.00
#
_symmetry.space_group_name_H-M   'P 1'
#
loop_
_entity.id
_entity.type
_entity.pdbx_description
1 polymer ?
#
loop_
_entity_poly.entity_id
_entity_poly.type
_entity_poly.pdbx_seq_one_letter_code
_entity_poly.pdbx_strand_id
1 'polypeptide(L)'
;MKLPDGIRLDNIREQLQALADEYGGRVLTGIRGPGRTVYPSYERRRFGGRLRLTLSDGDSEGPTGTTATFEDLPADLPQLTISPWGLLDSVFRLLGLGRKPTGYDELDRNAVFACTDEGFLAAFLTEKNREHVQDLLTGLPGAPASVRAASRTVVVSVPAMLVTSGDLRLLHRRALGVTLGLVDTASGVFIAELSWPEGASIDIVCPVCAVPLVQQLVAYCRCCEAPHHLDCWKYNGGCAMYGCPGCSRALPRSTDGSGEDCPQ
;
A
#
# COMPACT_ATOMS: atom_id res chain seq x y z
N MET A 1 -22.96 17.29 -15.72
CA MET A 1 -23.04 16.22 -14.71
C MET A 1 -23.39 16.87 -13.38
N LYS A 2 -24.41 16.37 -12.66
CA LYS A 2 -24.79 16.92 -11.35
C LYS A 2 -24.08 16.10 -10.28
N LEU A 3 -23.42 16.79 -9.36
CA LEU A 3 -23.03 16.19 -8.08
C LEU A 3 -24.27 15.57 -7.43
N PRO A 4 -24.14 14.48 -6.66
CA PRO A 4 -25.21 14.04 -5.77
C PRO A 4 -25.75 15.25 -4.99
N ASP A 5 -27.07 15.36 -4.90
CA ASP A 5 -27.72 16.54 -4.33
C ASP A 5 -27.13 16.87 -2.94
N GLY A 6 -26.72 18.12 -2.75
CA GLY A 6 -26.14 18.62 -1.50
C GLY A 6 -24.61 18.60 -1.41
N ILE A 7 -23.90 17.99 -2.36
CA ILE A 7 -22.42 18.03 -2.37
C ILE A 7 -21.94 19.30 -3.06
N ARG A 8 -21.17 20.13 -2.34
CA ARG A 8 -20.51 21.33 -2.87
C ARG A 8 -19.01 21.08 -3.03
N LEU A 9 -18.44 21.53 -4.16
CA LEU A 9 -16.99 21.39 -4.41
C LEU A 9 -16.12 22.06 -3.33
N ASP A 10 -16.57 23.20 -2.80
CA ASP A 10 -15.87 23.91 -1.72
C ASP A 10 -15.74 23.04 -0.47
N ASN A 11 -16.80 22.29 -0.12
CA ASN A 11 -16.78 21.38 1.01
C ASN A 11 -15.76 20.25 0.79
N ILE A 12 -15.75 19.63 -0.41
CA ILE A 12 -14.76 18.58 -0.73
C ILE A 12 -13.33 19.13 -0.57
N ARG A 13 -13.07 20.34 -1.06
CA ARG A 13 -11.77 20.99 -0.93
C ARG A 13 -11.39 21.22 0.54
N GLU A 14 -12.31 21.70 1.37
CA GLU A 14 -12.10 21.88 2.81
C GLU A 14 -11.78 20.56 3.51
N GLN A 15 -12.51 19.49 3.20
CA GLN A 15 -12.22 18.17 3.79
C GLN A 15 -10.85 17.63 3.38
N LEU A 16 -10.45 17.80 2.11
CA LEU A 16 -9.12 17.41 1.64
C LEU A 16 -8.01 18.29 2.24
N GLN A 17 -8.27 19.57 2.49
CA GLN A 17 -7.33 20.46 3.15
C GLN A 17 -7.13 20.05 4.61
N ALA A 18 -8.20 19.73 5.34
CA ALA A 18 -8.09 19.21 6.70
C ALA A 18 -7.24 17.92 6.76
N LEU A 19 -7.37 17.05 5.75
CA LEU A 19 -6.53 15.86 5.63
C LEU A 19 -5.06 16.22 5.34
N ALA A 20 -4.80 17.21 4.47
CA ALA A 20 -3.46 17.72 4.18
C ALA A 20 -2.78 18.32 5.41
N ASP A 21 -3.52 19.06 6.23
CA ASP A 21 -3.01 19.68 7.45
C ASP A 21 -2.69 18.62 8.52
N GLU A 22 -3.53 17.60 8.67
CA GLU A 22 -3.34 16.53 9.66
C GLU A 22 -2.19 15.58 9.30
N TYR A 23 -2.14 15.14 8.03
CA TYR A 23 -1.24 14.07 7.62
C TYR A 23 0.03 14.59 6.93
N GLY A 24 0.11 15.90 6.70
CA GLY A 24 1.09 16.51 5.80
C GLY A 24 0.75 16.20 4.34
N GLY A 25 0.94 17.18 3.45
CA GLY A 25 0.65 17.03 2.04
C GLY A 25 0.21 18.33 1.41
N ARG A 26 -0.49 18.22 0.29
CA ARG A 26 -1.09 19.37 -0.41
C ARG A 26 -2.37 18.96 -1.12
N VAL A 27 -3.30 19.90 -1.22
CA VAL A 27 -4.46 19.77 -2.09
C VAL A 27 -4.09 20.27 -3.48
N LEU A 28 -4.27 19.40 -4.47
CA LEU A 28 -4.12 19.74 -5.87
C LEU A 28 -5.46 20.25 -6.39
N THR A 29 -5.44 21.43 -7.01
CA THR A 29 -6.59 21.91 -7.78
C THR A 29 -6.78 20.99 -8.99
N GLY A 30 -7.97 20.43 -9.16
CA GLY A 30 -8.30 19.63 -10.32
C GLY A 30 -7.98 20.39 -11.62
N ILE A 31 -7.29 19.75 -12.56
CA ILE A 31 -6.98 20.36 -13.87
C ILE A 31 -8.26 20.33 -14.70
N ARG A 32 -8.84 21.49 -15.05
CA ARG A 32 -10.01 21.55 -15.94
C ARG A 32 -9.64 21.02 -17.34
N GLY A 33 -10.01 19.79 -17.63
CA GLY A 33 -10.09 19.30 -19.01
C GLY A 33 -11.43 19.69 -19.65
N PRO A 34 -11.50 19.88 -20.98
CA PRO A 34 -12.76 20.14 -21.66
C PRO A 34 -13.74 18.98 -21.42
N GLY A 35 -14.84 19.26 -20.73
CA GLY A 35 -15.94 18.31 -20.51
C GLY A 35 -15.83 17.40 -19.28
N ARG A 36 -14.79 17.52 -18.43
CA ARG A 36 -14.64 16.70 -17.21
C ARG A 36 -14.70 17.54 -15.93
N THR A 37 -15.53 17.14 -14.98
CA THR A 37 -15.51 17.71 -13.62
C THR A 37 -14.31 17.14 -12.90
N VAL A 38 -13.24 17.92 -12.76
CA VAL A 38 -12.06 17.44 -12.03
C VAL A 38 -12.14 17.89 -10.59
N TYR A 39 -12.37 16.92 -9.71
CA TYR A 39 -12.41 17.11 -8.28
C TYR A 39 -11.02 17.49 -7.76
N PRO A 40 -10.93 18.31 -6.68
CA PRO A 40 -9.68 18.45 -5.97
C PRO A 40 -9.18 17.09 -5.51
N SER A 41 -7.87 16.91 -5.48
CA SER A 41 -7.23 15.69 -4.95
C SER A 41 -6.26 16.06 -3.83
N TYR A 42 -6.03 15.11 -2.93
CA TYR A 42 -5.00 15.24 -1.89
C TYR A 42 -3.78 14.43 -2.29
N GLU A 43 -2.59 14.98 -2.12
CA GLU A 43 -1.32 14.30 -2.41
C GLU A 43 -0.34 14.47 -1.25
N ARG A 44 0.35 13.38 -0.88
CA ARG A 44 1.49 13.42 0.03
C ARG A 44 2.56 12.42 -0.39
N ARG A 45 3.79 12.65 0.06
CA ARG A 45 4.85 11.63 0.02
C ARG A 45 4.90 10.88 1.34
N ARG A 46 5.09 9.57 1.28
CA ARG A 46 5.37 8.72 2.43
C ARG A 46 6.07 7.44 1.98
N PHE A 47 7.02 6.95 2.77
CA PHE A 47 7.72 5.67 2.53
C PHE A 47 8.42 5.57 1.16
N GLY A 48 8.96 6.71 0.68
CA GLY A 48 9.58 6.78 -0.64
C GLY A 48 8.59 6.77 -1.82
N GLY A 49 7.30 6.57 -1.56
CA GLY A 49 6.23 6.64 -2.54
C GLY A 49 5.37 7.89 -2.42
N ARG A 50 4.37 7.97 -3.29
CA ARG A 50 3.39 9.05 -3.36
C ARG A 50 1.99 8.50 -3.17
N LEU A 51 1.27 9.03 -2.19
CA LEU A 51 -0.15 8.76 -2.00
C LEU A 51 -0.97 9.90 -2.61
N ARG A 52 -1.94 9.56 -3.45
CA ARG A 52 -2.96 10.46 -3.98
C ARG A 52 -4.36 9.95 -3.68
N LEU A 53 -5.21 10.79 -3.09
CA LEU A 53 -6.65 10.54 -2.97
C LEU A 53 -7.39 11.34 -4.04
N THR A 54 -8.19 10.64 -4.85
CA THR A 54 -8.95 11.23 -5.96
C THR A 54 -10.42 10.85 -5.82
N LEU A 55 -11.32 11.79 -6.09
CA LEU A 55 -12.76 11.54 -6.21
C LEU A 55 -13.13 11.59 -7.70
N SER A 56 -14.03 10.70 -8.13
CA SER A 56 -14.56 10.69 -9.49
C SER A 56 -16.08 10.52 -9.45
N ASP A 57 -16.78 11.17 -10.36
CA ASP A 57 -18.22 11.04 -10.55
C ASP A 57 -18.62 9.93 -11.53
N GLY A 58 -17.65 9.21 -12.09
CA GLY A 58 -17.89 8.07 -12.95
C GLY A 58 -18.18 8.44 -14.40
N ASP A 59 -17.13 8.84 -15.11
CA ASP A 59 -17.17 9.11 -16.55
C ASP A 59 -16.97 7.81 -17.36
N SER A 60 -16.82 7.92 -18.69
CA SER A 60 -16.61 6.79 -19.63
C SER A 60 -15.44 5.84 -19.31
N GLU A 61 -14.60 6.16 -18.33
CA GLU A 61 -13.43 5.37 -17.92
C GLU A 61 -13.63 4.61 -16.58
N GLY A 62 -14.72 4.82 -15.84
CA GLY A 62 -14.93 4.10 -14.58
C GLY A 62 -16.18 4.49 -13.78
N PRO A 63 -16.51 3.74 -12.72
CA PRO A 63 -17.64 4.04 -11.84
C PRO A 63 -17.36 5.25 -10.95
N THR A 64 -18.43 5.92 -10.50
CA THR A 64 -18.38 6.92 -9.44
C THR A 64 -17.69 6.34 -8.20
N GLY A 65 -16.73 7.07 -7.62
CA GLY A 65 -16.00 6.54 -6.49
C GLY A 65 -14.89 7.41 -5.94
N THR A 66 -14.26 6.89 -4.89
CA THR A 66 -13.08 7.48 -4.25
C THR A 66 -11.93 6.50 -4.36
N THR A 67 -10.78 6.96 -4.82
CA THR A 67 -9.60 6.13 -5.04
C THR A 67 -8.41 6.67 -4.26
N ALA A 68 -7.71 5.76 -3.57
CA ALA A 68 -6.40 5.99 -3.01
C ALA A 68 -5.34 5.29 -3.88
N THR A 69 -4.49 6.07 -4.51
CA THR A 69 -3.41 5.57 -5.37
C THR A 69 -2.08 5.81 -4.68
N PHE A 70 -1.32 4.74 -4.50
CA PHE A 70 0.07 4.77 -4.05
C PHE A 70 0.96 4.47 -5.25
N GLU A 71 1.84 5.39 -5.61
CA GLU A 71 2.77 5.29 -6.73
C GLU A 71 4.21 5.37 -6.21
N ASP A 72 5.17 5.06 -7.08
CA ASP A 72 6.60 5.14 -6.79
C ASP A 72 7.04 4.27 -5.60
N LEU A 73 6.28 3.22 -5.25
CA LEU A 73 6.53 2.35 -4.09
C LEU A 73 7.94 1.73 -4.13
N PRO A 74 8.59 1.48 -2.98
CA PRO A 74 10.01 1.10 -2.96
C PRO A 74 10.30 -0.34 -3.40
N ALA A 75 9.26 -1.16 -3.65
CA ALA A 75 9.38 -2.55 -4.08
C ALA A 75 8.41 -2.84 -5.24
N ASP A 76 8.80 -3.78 -6.09
CA ASP A 76 7.93 -4.33 -7.13
C ASP A 76 6.95 -5.32 -6.51
N LEU A 77 5.66 -5.08 -6.75
CA LEU A 77 4.56 -5.90 -6.29
C LEU A 77 4.12 -6.86 -7.39
N PRO A 78 3.79 -8.12 -7.06
CA PRO A 78 3.12 -9.00 -7.99
C PRO A 78 1.75 -8.42 -8.36
N GLN A 79 1.16 -8.92 -9.44
CA GLN A 79 -0.22 -8.58 -9.75
C GLN A 79 -1.12 -9.24 -8.71
N LEU A 80 -1.71 -8.42 -7.84
CA LEU A 80 -2.66 -8.82 -6.82
C LEU A 80 -3.95 -8.03 -6.98
N THR A 81 -5.07 -8.71 -6.92
CA THR A 81 -6.39 -8.10 -6.80
C THR A 81 -7.12 -8.70 -5.61
N ILE A 82 -7.65 -7.83 -4.77
CA ILE A 82 -8.58 -8.16 -3.68
C ILE A 82 -9.87 -7.43 -4.02
N SER A 83 -10.98 -8.16 -4.10
CA SER A 83 -12.26 -7.52 -4.43
C SER A 83 -13.41 -8.12 -3.64
N PRO A 84 -14.40 -7.29 -3.26
CA PRO A 84 -15.59 -7.79 -2.58
C PRO A 84 -16.33 -8.80 -3.44
N TRP A 85 -17.05 -9.71 -2.79
CA TRP A 85 -17.84 -10.72 -3.49
C TRP A 85 -18.87 -10.08 -4.43
N GLY A 86 -19.07 -10.68 -5.62
CA GLY A 86 -20.03 -10.20 -6.63
C GLY A 86 -19.55 -9.07 -7.54
N LEU A 87 -18.46 -8.35 -7.21
CA LEU A 87 -17.99 -7.22 -8.05
C LEU A 87 -17.29 -7.70 -9.35
N LEU A 88 -16.52 -8.78 -9.28
CA LEU A 88 -15.61 -9.21 -10.36
C LEU A 88 -15.69 -10.69 -10.71
N ASP A 89 -16.71 -11.41 -10.23
CA ASP A 89 -16.77 -12.87 -10.38
C ASP A 89 -16.76 -13.30 -11.87
N SER A 90 -17.44 -12.54 -12.73
CA SER A 90 -17.44 -12.76 -14.19
C SER A 90 -16.10 -12.45 -14.84
N VAL A 91 -15.39 -11.42 -14.36
CA VAL A 91 -14.11 -10.97 -14.94
C VAL A 91 -13.00 -11.96 -14.60
N PHE A 92 -12.94 -12.44 -13.36
CA PHE A 92 -11.95 -13.44 -12.96
C PHE A 92 -12.09 -14.75 -13.74
N ARG A 93 -13.34 -15.19 -13.99
CA ARG A 93 -13.61 -16.34 -14.86
C ARG A 93 -13.10 -16.14 -16.28
N LEU A 94 -13.27 -14.95 -16.85
CA LEU A 94 -12.81 -14.61 -18.20
C LEU A 94 -11.27 -14.56 -18.32
N LEU A 95 -10.58 -14.09 -17.27
CA LEU A 95 -9.11 -13.97 -17.26
C LEU A 95 -8.38 -15.25 -16.87
N GLY A 96 -9.10 -16.35 -16.60
CA GLY A 96 -8.49 -17.60 -16.12
C GLY A 96 -7.82 -17.46 -14.74
N LEU A 97 -8.06 -16.37 -14.03
CA LEU A 97 -7.58 -16.15 -12.67
C LEU A 97 -8.52 -16.92 -11.74
N GLY A 98 -8.18 -18.18 -11.49
CA GLY A 98 -8.92 -19.03 -10.58
C GLY A 98 -9.01 -18.41 -9.18
N ARG A 99 -10.20 -18.48 -8.57
CA ARG A 99 -10.39 -18.16 -7.16
C ARG A 99 -9.42 -19.01 -6.34
N LYS A 100 -8.61 -18.36 -5.51
CA LYS A 100 -7.77 -19.07 -4.54
C LYS A 100 -8.37 -18.88 -3.16
N PRO A 101 -8.86 -19.94 -2.49
CA PRO A 101 -9.22 -19.82 -1.08
C PRO A 101 -7.97 -19.44 -0.31
N THR A 102 -8.10 -18.47 0.58
CA THR A 102 -7.01 -18.02 1.43
C THR A 102 -6.81 -18.94 2.64
N GLY A 103 -7.79 -19.78 2.93
CA GLY A 103 -7.83 -20.61 4.14
C GLY A 103 -8.36 -19.87 5.37
N TYR A 104 -8.86 -18.64 5.17
CA TYR A 104 -9.44 -17.81 6.23
C TYR A 104 -10.92 -17.57 5.93
N ASP A 105 -11.80 -18.28 6.63
CA ASP A 105 -13.25 -18.27 6.37
C ASP A 105 -13.86 -16.87 6.31
N GLU A 106 -13.42 -15.93 7.16
CA GLU A 106 -13.93 -14.57 7.16
C GLU A 106 -13.60 -13.81 5.87
N LEU A 107 -12.36 -13.92 5.40
CA LEU A 107 -11.94 -13.28 4.16
C LEU A 107 -12.53 -13.97 2.94
N ASP A 108 -12.56 -15.30 2.93
CA ASP A 108 -13.07 -16.10 1.82
C ASP A 108 -14.59 -15.94 1.63
N ARG A 109 -15.32 -15.54 2.68
CA ARG A 109 -16.74 -15.14 2.61
C ARG A 109 -16.95 -13.74 2.05
N ASN A 110 -16.04 -12.81 2.33
CA ASN A 110 -16.23 -11.39 2.04
C ASN A 110 -15.55 -10.94 0.73
N ALA A 111 -14.52 -11.65 0.27
CA ALA A 111 -13.70 -11.23 -0.85
C ALA A 111 -13.19 -12.39 -1.72
N VAL A 112 -12.77 -12.02 -2.93
CA VAL A 112 -12.03 -12.86 -3.87
C VAL A 112 -10.61 -12.30 -3.97
N PHE A 113 -9.64 -13.22 -3.89
CA PHE A 113 -8.21 -12.93 -4.05
C PHE A 113 -7.71 -13.55 -5.35
N ALA A 114 -6.98 -12.76 -6.13
CA ALA A 114 -6.26 -13.21 -7.32
C ALA A 114 -4.84 -12.67 -7.27
N CYS A 115 -3.84 -13.54 -7.28
CA CYS A 115 -2.43 -13.15 -7.24
C CYS A 115 -1.59 -14.01 -8.20
N THR A 116 -0.65 -13.39 -8.91
CA THR A 116 0.32 -14.10 -9.78
C THR A 116 1.37 -14.88 -9.00
N ASP A 117 1.60 -14.53 -7.73
CA ASP A 117 2.54 -15.21 -6.83
C ASP A 117 1.79 -15.69 -5.57
N GLU A 118 1.64 -17.01 -5.43
CA GLU A 118 0.93 -17.62 -4.29
C GLU A 118 1.73 -17.52 -2.99
N GLY A 119 3.06 -17.66 -3.07
CA GLY A 119 3.93 -17.55 -1.90
C GLY A 119 3.87 -16.15 -1.31
N PHE A 120 3.86 -15.14 -2.18
CA PHE A 120 3.63 -13.76 -1.78
C PHE A 120 2.28 -13.57 -1.10
N LEU A 121 1.19 -14.08 -1.68
CA LEU A 121 -0.15 -13.93 -1.10
C LEU A 121 -0.24 -14.56 0.28
N ALA A 122 0.30 -15.77 0.45
CA ALA A 122 0.35 -16.45 1.74
C ALA A 122 1.17 -15.65 2.78
N ALA A 123 2.33 -15.12 2.37
CA ALA A 123 3.18 -14.28 3.23
C ALA A 123 2.56 -12.92 3.56
N PHE A 124 1.74 -12.37 2.66
CA PHE A 124 1.03 -11.12 2.87
C PHE A 124 -0.09 -11.27 3.90
N LEU A 125 -0.83 -12.39 3.90
CA LEU A 125 -2.00 -12.61 4.75
C LEU A 125 -1.66 -13.01 6.20
N THR A 126 -0.73 -12.29 6.82
CA THR A 126 -0.49 -12.30 8.28
C THR A 126 -1.72 -11.81 9.04
N GLU A 127 -1.85 -12.12 10.34
CA GLU A 127 -2.98 -11.69 11.17
C GLU A 127 -3.26 -10.19 11.06
N LYS A 128 -2.23 -9.38 11.29
CA LYS A 128 -2.30 -7.91 11.15
C LYS A 128 -2.79 -7.45 9.77
N ASN A 129 -2.28 -8.06 8.70
CA ASN A 129 -2.68 -7.67 7.35
C ASN A 129 -4.10 -8.14 7.01
N ARG A 130 -4.53 -9.29 7.54
CA ARG A 130 -5.92 -9.75 7.42
C ARG A 130 -6.88 -8.77 8.08
N GLU A 131 -6.55 -8.27 9.27
CA GLU A 131 -7.33 -7.22 9.92
C GLU A 131 -7.44 -5.97 9.03
N HIS A 132 -6.32 -5.46 8.50
CA HIS A 132 -6.34 -4.30 7.60
C HIS A 132 -7.19 -4.53 6.34
N VAL A 133 -7.11 -5.71 5.74
CA VAL A 133 -7.93 -6.08 4.58
C VAL A 133 -9.40 -6.16 4.95
N GLN A 134 -9.74 -6.83 6.05
CA GLN A 134 -11.13 -6.97 6.53
C GLN A 134 -11.75 -5.61 6.85
N ASP A 135 -11.01 -4.76 7.53
CA ASP A 135 -11.39 -3.39 7.86
C ASP A 135 -11.69 -2.56 6.61
N LEU A 136 -10.85 -2.71 5.58
CA LEU A 136 -11.02 -2.02 4.32
C LEU A 136 -12.24 -2.54 3.53
N LEU A 137 -12.47 -3.86 3.55
CA LEU A 137 -13.58 -4.49 2.86
C LEU A 137 -14.93 -4.18 3.49
N THR A 138 -15.01 -4.03 4.81
CA THR A 138 -16.30 -4.00 5.51
C THR A 138 -16.62 -2.70 6.23
N GLY A 139 -15.61 -1.88 6.53
CA GLY A 139 -15.81 -0.76 7.44
C GLY A 139 -15.91 0.62 6.77
N LEU A 140 -15.92 0.72 5.44
CA LEU A 140 -16.10 2.00 4.75
C LEU A 140 -17.58 2.21 4.38
N PRO A 141 -18.09 3.45 4.47
CA PRO A 141 -19.50 3.71 4.15
C PRO A 141 -19.77 3.62 2.64
N GLY A 142 -21.00 3.27 2.32
CA GLY A 142 -21.53 3.24 0.95
C GLY A 142 -21.28 1.92 0.22
N ALA A 143 -20.04 1.42 0.22
CA ALA A 143 -19.72 0.17 -0.48
C ALA A 143 -18.37 -0.43 -0.05
N PRO A 144 -18.21 -1.76 -0.19
CA PRO A 144 -16.95 -2.43 0.11
C PRO A 144 -15.86 -2.01 -0.90
N ALA A 145 -14.65 -1.78 -0.41
CA ALA A 145 -13.52 -1.35 -1.23
C ALA A 145 -12.85 -2.52 -1.97
N SER A 146 -12.16 -2.21 -3.06
CA SER A 146 -11.29 -3.15 -3.78
C SER A 146 -9.84 -2.68 -3.74
N VAL A 147 -8.91 -3.60 -3.85
CA VAL A 147 -7.46 -3.34 -3.88
C VAL A 147 -6.88 -3.97 -5.14
N ARG A 148 -6.05 -3.21 -5.85
CA ARG A 148 -5.23 -3.71 -6.95
C ARG A 148 -3.79 -3.29 -6.71
N ALA A 149 -2.87 -4.22 -6.83
CA ALA A 149 -1.44 -3.97 -6.76
C ALA A 149 -0.75 -4.57 -7.97
N ALA A 150 0.19 -3.83 -8.55
CA ALA A 150 1.05 -4.31 -9.63
C ALA A 150 2.26 -3.38 -9.74
N SER A 151 3.45 -3.96 -9.92
CA SER A 151 4.69 -3.20 -10.03
C SER A 151 4.83 -2.26 -8.83
N ARG A 152 5.04 -0.96 -9.04
CA ARG A 152 5.26 0.01 -7.96
C ARG A 152 4.00 0.80 -7.59
N THR A 153 2.83 0.21 -7.85
CA THR A 153 1.55 0.88 -7.68
C THR A 153 0.56 0.04 -6.89
N VAL A 154 -0.14 0.67 -5.93
CA VAL A 154 -1.33 0.13 -5.27
C VAL A 154 -2.49 1.09 -5.47
N VAL A 155 -3.64 0.57 -5.86
CA VAL A 155 -4.88 1.31 -6.06
C VAL A 155 -5.94 0.71 -5.15
N VAL A 156 -6.46 1.51 -4.23
CA VAL A 156 -7.63 1.16 -3.41
C VAL A 156 -8.82 1.97 -3.90
N SER A 157 -9.87 1.29 -4.35
CA SER A 157 -11.06 1.93 -4.92
C SER A 157 -12.29 1.61 -4.11
N VAL A 158 -13.01 2.66 -3.71
CA VAL A 158 -14.32 2.59 -3.07
C VAL A 158 -15.36 3.05 -4.10
N PRO A 159 -16.35 2.23 -4.46
CA PRO A 159 -17.38 2.62 -5.43
C PRO A 159 -18.46 3.51 -4.78
N ALA A 160 -18.01 4.49 -4.00
CA ALA A 160 -18.82 5.51 -3.35
C ALA A 160 -18.00 6.81 -3.26
N MET A 161 -18.68 7.95 -3.34
CA MET A 161 -18.06 9.27 -3.17
C MET A 161 -17.95 9.60 -1.68
N LEU A 162 -16.75 9.52 -1.13
CA LEU A 162 -16.47 9.82 0.27
C LEU A 162 -16.19 11.32 0.41
N VAL A 163 -17.17 12.06 0.93
CA VAL A 163 -17.11 13.53 0.98
C VAL A 163 -17.01 14.10 2.39
N THR A 164 -16.95 13.25 3.42
CA THR A 164 -16.71 13.68 4.80
C THR A 164 -15.24 13.49 5.17
N SER A 165 -14.70 14.34 6.02
CA SER A 165 -13.34 14.15 6.56
C SER A 165 -13.20 12.83 7.30
N GLY A 166 -14.23 12.40 8.05
CA GLY A 166 -14.21 11.11 8.75
C GLY A 166 -13.97 9.93 7.81
N ASP A 167 -14.70 9.90 6.69
CA ASP A 167 -14.62 8.80 5.72
C ASP A 167 -13.30 8.84 4.95
N LEU A 168 -12.84 10.03 4.56
CA LEU A 168 -11.55 10.21 3.89
C LEU A 168 -10.38 9.82 4.80
N ARG A 169 -10.43 10.17 6.10
CA ARG A 169 -9.45 9.72 7.10
C ARG A 169 -9.46 8.20 7.27
N LEU A 170 -10.65 7.61 7.28
CA LEU A 170 -10.80 6.16 7.42
C LEU A 170 -10.23 5.42 6.20
N LEU A 171 -10.56 5.87 4.99
CA LEU A 171 -9.98 5.35 3.76
C LEU A 171 -8.45 5.52 3.76
N HIS A 172 -7.95 6.72 4.08
CA HIS A 172 -6.52 7.01 4.13
C HIS A 172 -5.78 6.02 5.04
N ARG A 173 -6.23 5.86 6.28
CA ARG A 173 -5.58 4.98 7.27
C ARG A 173 -5.61 3.52 6.84
N ARG A 174 -6.75 3.02 6.37
CA ARG A 174 -6.91 1.60 5.98
C ARG A 174 -6.18 1.26 4.69
N ALA A 175 -6.27 2.13 3.68
CA ALA A 175 -5.54 1.96 2.44
C ALA A 175 -4.01 1.99 2.69
N LEU A 176 -3.55 2.85 3.60
CA LEU A 176 -2.15 2.88 4.01
C LEU A 176 -1.72 1.59 4.71
N GLY A 177 -2.53 1.07 5.65
CA GLY A 177 -2.23 -0.19 6.35
C GLY A 177 -2.07 -1.37 5.39
N VAL A 178 -3.00 -1.54 4.44
CA VAL A 178 -2.89 -2.58 3.40
C VAL A 178 -1.66 -2.38 2.53
N THR A 179 -1.40 -1.14 2.08
CA THR A 179 -0.24 -0.84 1.22
C THR A 179 1.09 -1.12 1.92
N LEU A 180 1.21 -0.75 3.20
CA LEU A 180 2.39 -1.06 4.01
C LEU A 180 2.58 -2.57 4.14
N GLY A 181 1.52 -3.32 4.43
CA GLY A 181 1.58 -4.78 4.47
C GLY A 181 2.07 -5.39 3.15
N LEU A 182 1.63 -4.86 2.00
CA LEU A 182 2.09 -5.31 0.68
C LEU A 182 3.57 -4.98 0.44
N VAL A 183 3.98 -3.73 0.70
CA VAL A 183 5.35 -3.29 0.51
C VAL A 183 6.31 -4.05 1.42
N ASP A 184 5.97 -4.21 2.70
CA ASP A 184 6.79 -4.98 3.63
C ASP A 184 6.95 -6.43 3.14
N THR A 185 5.89 -7.01 2.59
CA THR A 185 5.90 -8.39 2.09
C THR A 185 6.77 -8.52 0.86
N ALA A 186 6.68 -7.58 -0.08
CA ALA A 186 7.46 -7.59 -1.31
C ALA A 186 8.94 -7.29 -1.05
N SER A 187 9.21 -6.41 -0.10
CA SER A 187 10.58 -6.02 0.27
C SER A 187 11.30 -7.13 1.03
N GLY A 188 10.57 -8.08 1.63
CA GLY A 188 11.13 -9.02 2.60
C GLY A 188 11.60 -8.34 3.89
N VAL A 189 11.16 -7.09 4.13
CA VAL A 189 11.62 -6.21 5.21
C VAL A 189 10.41 -5.65 5.92
N PHE A 190 10.53 -5.45 7.23
CA PHE A 190 9.57 -4.65 7.97
C PHE A 190 10.13 -3.23 8.13
N ILE A 191 9.52 -2.23 7.48
CA ILE A 191 9.95 -0.84 7.66
C ILE A 191 9.14 -0.23 8.80
N ALA A 192 9.80 0.05 9.92
CA ALA A 192 9.19 0.70 11.05
C ALA A 192 9.69 2.15 11.16
N GLU A 193 8.75 3.07 11.40
CA GLU A 193 9.08 4.39 11.90
C GLU A 193 9.24 4.24 13.42
N LEU A 194 10.49 4.25 13.90
CA LEU A 194 10.77 4.16 15.33
C LEU A 194 10.37 5.48 16.00
N SER A 195 9.17 5.52 16.58
CA SER A 195 8.82 6.51 17.58
C SER A 195 9.34 6.02 18.94
N TRP A 196 10.58 6.35 19.28
CA TRP A 196 11.07 6.16 20.63
C TRP A 196 10.33 7.14 21.57
N PRO A 197 9.82 6.68 22.73
CA PRO A 197 9.34 7.63 23.73
C PRO A 197 10.46 8.59 24.11
N GLU A 198 10.15 9.87 24.30
CA GLU A 198 11.13 10.89 24.68
C GLU A 198 11.93 10.41 25.90
N GLY A 199 13.26 10.33 25.75
CA GLY A 199 14.18 9.90 26.80
C GLY A 199 14.59 8.43 26.79
N ALA A 200 14.03 7.57 25.92
CA ALA A 200 14.53 6.21 25.73
C ALA A 200 15.66 6.19 24.69
N SER A 201 16.92 6.07 25.13
CA SER A 201 18.04 5.73 24.27
C SER A 201 18.31 4.22 24.36
N ILE A 202 18.00 3.49 23.30
CA ILE A 202 18.54 2.13 23.13
C ILE A 202 19.70 2.27 22.15
N ASP A 203 20.88 1.84 22.55
CA ASP A 203 22.11 1.83 21.73
C ASP A 203 22.04 0.75 20.65
N ILE A 204 21.04 0.84 19.78
CA ILE A 204 20.92 -0.03 18.62
C ILE A 204 21.70 0.60 17.48
N VAL A 205 22.75 -0.07 17.02
CA VAL A 205 23.60 0.37 15.91
C VAL A 205 23.28 -0.42 14.65
N CYS A 206 23.35 0.25 13.49
CA CYS A 206 23.23 -0.45 12.22
C CYS A 206 24.47 -1.32 11.98
N PRO A 207 24.32 -2.61 11.62
CA PRO A 207 25.46 -3.51 11.41
C PRO A 207 26.30 -3.16 10.17
N VAL A 208 25.79 -2.31 9.27
CA VAL A 208 26.50 -1.89 8.04
C VAL A 208 27.44 -0.72 8.31
N CYS A 209 26.95 0.32 9.00
CA CYS A 209 27.71 1.57 9.20
C CYS A 209 28.18 1.79 10.64
N ALA A 210 27.77 0.94 11.59
CA ALA A 210 28.03 1.07 13.03
C ALA A 210 27.55 2.40 13.66
N VAL A 211 26.64 3.13 12.98
CA VAL A 211 26.02 4.35 13.51
C VAL A 211 24.72 4.01 14.25
N PRO A 212 24.40 4.67 15.38
CA PRO A 212 23.13 4.50 16.08
C PRO A 212 21.90 4.77 15.19
N LEU A 213 20.84 4.01 15.42
CA LEU A 213 19.55 4.11 14.74
C LEU A 213 18.64 5.19 15.37
N VAL A 214 19.16 6.41 15.48
CA VAL A 214 18.40 7.55 16.00
C VAL A 214 17.71 8.31 14.87
N GLN A 215 16.41 8.56 15.02
CA GLN A 215 15.62 9.52 14.23
C GLN A 215 15.54 9.26 12.70
N GLN A 216 15.71 8.01 12.25
CA GLN A 216 15.57 7.63 10.84
C GLN A 216 14.58 6.47 10.65
N LEU A 217 14.11 6.27 9.42
CA LEU A 217 13.39 5.06 9.03
C LEU A 217 14.31 3.84 9.22
N VAL A 218 13.85 2.87 10.00
CA VAL A 218 14.61 1.66 10.30
C VAL A 218 13.99 0.48 9.56
N ALA A 219 14.84 -0.23 8.82
CA ALA A 219 14.51 -1.47 8.15
C ALA A 219 14.88 -2.64 9.07
N TYR A 220 13.90 -3.49 9.38
CA TYR A 220 14.09 -4.71 10.15
C TYR A 220 14.09 -5.91 9.20
N CYS A 221 15.11 -6.76 9.31
CA CYS A 221 15.14 -8.03 8.59
C CYS A 221 13.97 -8.92 9.05
N ARG A 222 13.14 -9.44 8.15
CA ARG A 222 12.03 -10.32 8.55
C ARG A 222 12.48 -11.66 9.14
N CYS A 223 13.65 -12.15 8.75
CA CYS A 223 14.14 -13.45 9.23
C CYS A 223 14.74 -13.42 10.64
N CYS A 224 15.47 -12.35 11.00
CA CYS A 224 16.24 -12.27 12.23
C CYS A 224 15.99 -10.99 13.04
N GLU A 225 15.10 -10.13 12.57
CA GLU A 225 14.73 -8.85 13.19
C GLU A 225 15.90 -7.87 13.40
N ALA A 226 17.04 -8.13 12.75
CA ALA A 226 18.19 -7.24 12.78
C ALA A 226 17.84 -5.86 12.19
N PRO A 227 18.06 -4.77 12.93
CA PRO A 227 17.68 -3.43 12.51
C PRO A 227 18.81 -2.75 11.71
N HIS A 228 18.42 -2.02 10.66
CA HIS A 228 19.32 -1.34 9.74
C HIS A 228 18.78 0.05 9.41
N HIS A 229 19.64 1.02 9.09
CA HIS A 229 19.16 2.20 8.39
C HIS A 229 18.57 1.77 7.05
N LEU A 230 17.46 2.39 6.63
CA LEU A 230 16.84 2.06 5.35
C LEU A 230 17.81 2.16 4.17
N ASP A 231 18.72 3.15 4.18
CA ASP A 231 19.71 3.33 3.12
C ASP A 231 20.82 2.27 3.19
N CYS A 232 21.29 1.92 4.38
CA CYS A 232 22.24 0.82 4.60
C CYS A 232 21.66 -0.53 4.13
N TRP A 233 20.37 -0.76 4.36
CA TRP A 233 19.68 -1.94 3.86
C TRP A 233 19.69 -2.00 2.33
N LYS A 234 19.31 -0.90 1.66
CA LYS A 234 19.32 -0.81 0.20
C LYS A 234 20.73 -0.97 -0.38
N TYR A 235 21.72 -0.32 0.23
CA TYR A 235 23.11 -0.39 -0.16
C TYR A 235 23.66 -1.82 -0.07
N ASN A 236 23.41 -2.49 1.07
CA ASN A 236 23.86 -3.85 1.29
C ASN A 236 23.05 -4.90 0.50
N GLY A 237 21.85 -4.53 0.03
CA GLY A 237 20.96 -5.42 -0.71
C GLY A 237 20.28 -6.49 0.16
N GLY A 238 20.31 -6.36 1.48
CA GLY A 238 19.80 -7.35 2.42
C GLY A 238 20.37 -7.23 3.84
N CYS A 239 20.09 -8.22 4.68
CA CYS A 239 20.56 -8.28 6.07
C CYS A 239 22.08 -8.48 6.14
N ALA A 240 22.79 -7.50 6.69
CA ALA A 240 24.25 -7.56 6.87
C ALA A 240 24.69 -8.37 8.08
N MET A 241 23.78 -8.64 9.03
CA MET A 241 24.10 -9.34 10.27
C MET A 241 24.31 -10.85 10.04
N TYR A 242 23.38 -11.49 9.30
CA TYR A 242 23.40 -12.95 9.09
C TYR A 242 23.25 -13.37 7.62
N GLY A 243 23.17 -12.43 6.68
CA GLY A 243 22.99 -12.77 5.26
C GLY A 243 21.68 -13.50 4.96
N CYS A 244 20.60 -13.20 5.69
CA CYS A 244 19.38 -14.01 5.68
C CYS A 244 18.80 -14.22 4.26
N PRO A 245 18.68 -15.49 3.81
CA PRO A 245 18.09 -15.80 2.52
C PRO A 245 16.58 -15.53 2.55
N GLY A 246 16.08 -14.72 1.61
CA GLY A 246 14.64 -14.40 1.49
C GLY A 246 14.24 -12.97 1.88
N CYS A 247 15.14 -12.19 2.49
CA CYS A 247 14.99 -10.72 2.57
C CYS A 247 15.67 -10.01 1.37
N SER A 248 16.40 -10.78 0.56
CA SER A 248 17.15 -10.36 -0.61
C SER A 248 16.81 -11.27 -1.79
N ARG A 249 15.67 -11.05 -2.44
CA ARG A 249 15.37 -11.57 -3.79
C ARG A 249 14.63 -10.48 -4.54
N ALA A 250 15.00 -10.02 -5.72
CA ALA A 250 16.27 -9.96 -6.42
C ALA A 250 16.11 -8.80 -7.41
N LEU A 251 16.94 -7.76 -7.36
CA LEU A 251 17.23 -7.06 -8.61
C LEU A 251 17.91 -8.10 -9.52
N PRO A 252 17.46 -8.29 -10.78
CA PRO A 252 18.14 -9.23 -11.67
C PRO A 252 19.61 -8.84 -11.73
N ARG A 253 20.48 -9.75 -11.27
CA ARG A 253 21.93 -9.59 -11.46
C ARG A 253 22.15 -9.51 -12.96
N SER A 254 22.85 -8.45 -13.40
CA SER A 254 23.38 -8.37 -14.76
C SER A 254 24.05 -9.69 -15.08
N THR A 255 23.65 -10.30 -16.20
CA THR A 255 24.24 -11.52 -16.74
C THR A 255 25.63 -11.23 -17.29
N ASP A 256 26.57 -10.88 -16.40
CA ASP A 256 27.99 -10.94 -16.69
C ASP A 256 28.54 -12.08 -15.87
N GLY A 257 28.68 -13.22 -16.54
CA GLY A 257 29.07 -14.49 -15.93
C GLY A 257 30.54 -14.54 -15.57
N SER A 258 30.82 -14.99 -14.35
CA SER A 258 31.86 -15.98 -14.04
C SER A 258 31.87 -16.29 -12.55
N GLY A 259 31.55 -17.53 -12.21
CA GLY A 259 32.14 -18.35 -11.13
C GLY A 259 32.15 -17.83 -9.70
N GLU A 260 31.45 -18.53 -8.80
CA GLU A 260 32.05 -19.49 -7.85
C GLU A 260 30.97 -19.92 -6.83
N ASP A 261 30.81 -21.23 -6.66
CA ASP A 261 29.87 -21.85 -5.72
C ASP A 261 30.27 -21.56 -4.27
N CYS A 262 29.29 -21.16 -3.44
CA CYS A 262 29.45 -21.03 -2.00
C CYS A 262 29.34 -22.42 -1.35
N PRO A 263 30.31 -22.88 -0.54
CA PRO A 263 30.20 -24.16 0.15
C PRO A 263 29.12 -24.10 1.24
N GLN A 264 28.48 -25.26 1.44
CA GLN A 264 27.44 -25.53 2.44
C GLN A 264 28.00 -25.55 3.87
#